data_AF-A0A378UHF7-F1
#
_entry.id   AF-A0A378UHF7-F1
#
_cell.length_a   1.000
_cell.length_b   1.000
_cell.length_c   1.000
_cell.angle_alpha   90.00
_cell.angle_beta   90.00
_cell.angle_gamma   90.00
#
_symmetry.space_group_name_H-M   'P 1'
#
loop_
_entity.id
_entity.type
_entity.pdbx_description
1 polymer ?
#
loop_
_entity_poly.entity_id
_entity_poly.type
_entity_poly.pdbx_seq_one_letter_code
_entity_poly.pdbx_strand_id
1 'polypeptide(L)'
;MKAKLGQAAAACLAALLAAAPAHAADEQAKIDLVKKVYQTEQYARYASPSFQKIIRLGNKAAEKADPEMACEMYEHYAIGLGNGDSDVKNLKITPMKGNLVRATFRNGDEQVSTDFDISCTKGRCVINDVNGYRDIYRRIIRTRSCGD
;
A
#
# COMPACT_ATOMS: atom_id res chain seq x y z
N MET A 1 67.52 -14.87 -3.04
CA MET A 1 66.19 -15.48 -2.84
C MET A 1 65.18 -14.37 -2.65
N LYS A 2 64.16 -14.26 -3.53
CA LYS A 2 63.07 -13.26 -3.47
C LYS A 2 61.76 -13.98 -3.13
N ALA A 3 61.00 -13.46 -2.15
CA ALA A 3 59.53 -13.49 -2.07
C ALA A 3 59.12 -12.59 -0.89
N LYS A 4 58.71 -11.33 -1.12
CA LYS A 4 57.35 -10.83 -1.40
C LYS A 4 56.43 -10.81 -0.17
N LEU A 5 56.17 -9.58 0.28
CA LEU A 5 55.05 -9.16 1.14
C LEU A 5 53.74 -9.77 0.63
N GLY A 6 53.03 -10.48 1.50
CA GLY A 6 51.65 -10.89 1.28
C GLY A 6 50.69 -9.73 1.56
N GLN A 7 50.04 -9.24 0.52
CA GLN A 7 48.80 -8.48 0.61
C GLN A 7 47.69 -9.43 1.08
N ALA A 8 47.10 -9.16 2.24
CA ALA A 8 45.84 -9.76 2.66
C ALA A 8 44.84 -8.64 2.96
N ALA A 9 44.21 -8.12 1.91
CA ALA A 9 43.06 -7.21 2.04
C ALA A 9 42.27 -7.16 0.73
N ALA A 10 41.47 -8.19 0.43
CA ALA A 10 40.46 -8.11 -0.62
C ALA A 10 39.44 -9.25 -0.52
N ALA A 11 38.66 -9.31 0.57
CA ALA A 11 37.54 -10.23 0.66
C ALA A 11 36.41 -9.68 1.53
N CYS A 12 35.87 -8.49 1.20
CA CYS A 12 34.59 -8.03 1.79
C CYS A 12 33.94 -6.85 1.06
N LEU A 13 33.86 -6.86 -0.28
CA LEU A 13 33.14 -5.81 -1.02
C LEU A 13 32.24 -6.29 -2.17
N ALA A 14 32.07 -7.60 -2.37
CA ALA A 14 31.26 -8.13 -3.47
C ALA A 14 29.77 -8.35 -3.11
N ALA A 15 29.39 -8.34 -1.83
CA ALA A 15 28.02 -8.64 -1.41
C ALA A 15 27.05 -7.44 -1.39
N LEU A 16 27.55 -6.20 -1.56
CA LEU A 16 26.74 -4.98 -1.50
C LEU A 16 26.13 -4.57 -2.86
N LEU A 17 26.56 -5.18 -3.97
CA LEU A 17 26.16 -4.76 -5.33
C LEU A 17 24.90 -5.48 -5.86
N ALA A 18 24.45 -6.57 -5.24
CA ALA A 18 23.28 -7.33 -5.72
C ALA A 18 21.93 -6.83 -5.17
N ALA A 19 21.94 -6.05 -4.08
CA ALA A 19 20.70 -5.58 -3.43
C ALA A 19 20.13 -4.28 -4.03
N ALA A 20 20.99 -3.41 -4.58
CA ALA A 20 20.58 -2.14 -5.17
C ALA A 20 19.57 -2.25 -6.33
N PRO A 21 19.74 -3.15 -7.33
CA PRO A 21 18.79 -3.24 -8.43
C PRO A 21 17.44 -3.83 -8.01
N ALA A 22 17.43 -4.75 -7.02
CA ALA A 22 16.19 -5.29 -6.48
C ALA A 22 15.40 -4.23 -5.69
N HIS A 23 16.11 -3.39 -4.93
CA HIS A 23 15.49 -2.34 -4.13
C HIS A 23 14.86 -1.25 -5.01
N ALA A 24 15.57 -0.76 -6.01
CA ALA A 24 15.03 0.22 -6.97
C ALA A 24 13.84 -0.33 -7.77
N ALA A 25 13.90 -1.61 -8.17
CA ALA A 25 12.78 -2.28 -8.81
C ALA A 25 11.55 -2.40 -7.88
N ASP A 26 11.75 -2.69 -6.59
CA ASP A 26 10.67 -2.75 -5.61
C ASP A 26 10.05 -1.37 -5.34
N GLU A 27 10.85 -0.29 -5.27
CA GLU A 27 10.33 1.07 -5.10
C GLU A 27 9.51 1.53 -6.30
N GLN A 28 9.97 1.27 -7.52
CA GLN A 28 9.20 1.60 -8.72
C GLN A 28 7.90 0.78 -8.78
N ALA A 29 7.96 -0.52 -8.46
CA ALA A 29 6.79 -1.38 -8.45
C ALA A 29 5.72 -0.93 -7.41
N LYS A 30 6.16 -0.37 -6.27
CA LYS A 30 5.25 0.27 -5.30
C LYS A 30 4.52 1.46 -5.91
N ILE A 31 5.26 2.36 -6.58
CA ILE A 31 4.69 3.54 -7.22
C ILE A 31 3.68 3.15 -8.30
N ASP A 32 4.05 2.20 -9.16
CA ASP A 32 3.20 1.73 -10.25
C ASP A 32 1.93 1.05 -9.73
N LEU A 33 2.03 0.32 -8.62
CA LEU A 33 0.88 -0.27 -7.97
C LEU A 33 -0.08 0.80 -7.43
N VAL A 34 0.41 1.79 -6.68
CA VAL A 34 -0.45 2.88 -6.18
C VAL A 34 -1.08 3.67 -7.33
N LYS A 35 -0.34 3.91 -8.42
CA LYS A 35 -0.89 4.56 -9.61
C LYS A 35 -2.06 3.76 -10.20
N LYS A 36 -1.95 2.43 -10.30
CA LYS A 36 -3.05 1.56 -10.75
C LYS A 36 -4.25 1.62 -9.81
N VAL A 37 -4.02 1.72 -8.51
CA VAL A 37 -5.11 1.89 -7.54
C VAL A 37 -5.89 3.17 -7.85
N TYR A 38 -5.24 4.32 -8.01
CA TYR A 38 -5.94 5.57 -8.37
C TYR A 38 -6.59 5.54 -9.75
N GLN A 39 -6.03 4.80 -10.72
CA GLN A 39 -6.64 4.66 -12.05
C GLN A 39 -7.88 3.77 -12.07
N THR A 40 -7.98 2.82 -11.13
CA THR A 40 -9.07 1.83 -11.09
C THR A 40 -10.01 2.03 -9.91
N GLU A 41 -9.65 2.93 -9.00
CA GLU A 41 -10.31 3.18 -7.71
C GLU A 41 -10.47 1.93 -6.85
N GLN A 42 -9.61 0.93 -7.08
CA GLN A 42 -9.69 -0.40 -6.47
C GLN A 42 -8.33 -0.79 -5.90
N TYR A 43 -8.27 -1.06 -4.60
CA TYR A 43 -7.09 -1.58 -3.91
C TYR A 43 -7.23 -3.06 -3.53
N ALA A 44 -8.45 -3.58 -3.32
CA ALA A 44 -8.67 -4.93 -2.78
C ALA A 44 -8.15 -6.03 -3.71
N ARG A 45 -8.25 -5.83 -5.04
CA ARG A 45 -7.72 -6.77 -6.03
C ARG A 45 -6.19 -6.91 -6.00
N TYR A 46 -5.49 -5.93 -5.45
CA TYR A 46 -4.04 -5.93 -5.28
C TYR A 46 -3.59 -6.20 -3.83
N ALA A 47 -4.55 -6.43 -2.94
CA ALA A 47 -4.28 -6.68 -1.54
C ALA A 47 -3.65 -8.06 -1.30
N SER A 48 -2.87 -8.18 -0.24
CA SER A 48 -2.33 -9.46 0.22
C SER A 48 -3.47 -10.43 0.52
N PRO A 49 -3.27 -11.75 0.40
CA PRO A 49 -4.32 -12.73 0.72
C PRO A 49 -4.92 -12.55 2.11
N SER A 50 -4.08 -12.15 3.09
CA SER A 50 -4.53 -11.86 4.45
C SER A 50 -5.48 -10.66 4.51
N PHE A 51 -5.18 -9.59 3.76
CA PHE A 51 -5.99 -8.39 3.75
C PHE A 51 -7.27 -8.59 2.93
N GLN A 52 -7.20 -9.27 1.78
CA GLN A 52 -8.38 -9.67 1.00
C GLN A 52 -9.40 -10.44 1.83
N LYS A 53 -8.94 -11.37 2.69
CA LYS A 53 -9.81 -12.09 3.62
C LYS A 53 -10.51 -11.14 4.59
N ILE A 54 -9.80 -10.16 5.12
CA ILE A 54 -10.33 -9.15 6.05
C ILE A 54 -11.36 -8.26 5.35
N ILE A 55 -11.05 -7.72 4.17
CA ILE A 55 -11.97 -6.89 3.37
C ILE A 55 -13.27 -7.64 3.10
N ARG A 56 -13.18 -8.89 2.60
CA ARG A 56 -14.37 -9.71 2.32
C ARG A 56 -15.22 -9.98 3.56
N LEU A 57 -14.58 -10.32 4.69
CA LEU A 57 -15.31 -10.57 5.94
C LEU A 57 -15.91 -9.28 6.52
N GLY A 58 -15.20 -8.16 6.36
CA GLY A 58 -15.62 -6.83 6.77
C GLY A 58 -16.83 -6.35 5.99
N ASN A 59 -16.79 -6.41 4.66
CA ASN A 59 -17.92 -6.05 3.80
C ASN A 59 -19.17 -6.90 4.12
N LYS A 60 -19.00 -8.21 4.29
CA LYS A 60 -20.10 -9.10 4.70
C LYS A 60 -20.65 -8.77 6.10
N ALA A 61 -19.81 -8.29 7.01
CA ALA A 61 -20.25 -7.88 8.33
C ALA A 61 -20.96 -6.52 8.30
N ALA A 62 -20.46 -5.58 7.47
CA ALA A 62 -21.06 -4.29 7.23
C ALA A 62 -22.47 -4.40 6.64
N GLU A 63 -22.62 -5.20 5.58
CA GLU A 63 -23.92 -5.48 4.93
C GLU A 63 -24.96 -6.04 5.90
N LYS A 64 -24.52 -6.82 6.90
CA LYS A 64 -25.41 -7.36 7.93
C LYS A 64 -25.75 -6.37 9.04
N ALA A 65 -24.83 -5.46 9.34
CA ALA A 65 -24.99 -4.48 10.40
C ALA A 65 -25.92 -3.34 9.96
N ASP A 66 -25.85 -2.97 8.69
CA ASP A 66 -26.66 -1.91 8.09
C ASP A 66 -27.03 -2.31 6.65
N PRO A 67 -28.15 -3.02 6.46
CA PRO A 67 -28.58 -3.49 5.14
C PRO A 67 -29.01 -2.38 4.19
N GLU A 68 -29.37 -1.19 4.72
CA GLU A 68 -29.90 -0.07 3.93
C GLU A 68 -28.80 0.90 3.48
N MET A 69 -27.71 1.07 4.25
CA MET A 69 -26.59 1.98 3.91
C MET A 69 -25.18 1.34 3.95
N ALA A 70 -25.07 0.03 4.24
CA ALA A 70 -23.86 -0.79 4.15
C ALA A 70 -22.57 -0.13 4.67
N CYS A 71 -22.56 0.48 5.86
CA CYS A 71 -21.40 1.18 6.46
C CYS A 71 -20.62 2.14 5.52
N GLU A 72 -21.12 2.45 4.32
CA GLU A 72 -20.39 3.12 3.23
C GLU A 72 -18.92 2.66 3.06
N MET A 73 -18.66 1.35 2.98
CA MET A 73 -17.29 0.80 2.91
C MET A 73 -16.71 0.69 1.49
N TYR A 74 -17.05 1.61 0.59
CA TYR A 74 -16.54 1.60 -0.78
C TYR A 74 -15.03 1.85 -0.84
N GLU A 75 -14.35 1.20 -1.78
CA GLU A 75 -12.89 1.22 -1.85
C GLU A 75 -12.31 2.61 -2.11
N HIS A 76 -13.02 3.44 -2.88
CA HIS A 76 -12.59 4.79 -3.25
C HIS A 76 -12.46 5.71 -2.02
N TYR A 77 -13.27 5.51 -0.99
CA TYR A 77 -13.13 6.26 0.27
C TYR A 77 -11.81 5.97 0.99
N ALA A 78 -11.30 4.74 0.91
CA ALA A 78 -10.04 4.37 1.54
C ALA A 78 -8.85 5.12 0.94
N ILE A 79 -8.96 5.47 -0.34
CA ILE A 79 -7.94 6.22 -1.08
C ILE A 79 -8.20 7.73 -1.12
N GLY A 80 -9.14 8.20 -0.30
CA GLY A 80 -9.45 9.61 -0.09
C GLY A 80 -10.30 10.25 -1.19
N LEU A 81 -11.01 9.44 -1.98
CA LEU A 81 -11.99 9.92 -2.96
C LEU A 81 -13.38 9.91 -2.34
N GLY A 82 -14.21 10.91 -2.67
CA GLY A 82 -15.60 11.00 -2.21
C GLY A 82 -16.58 10.37 -3.20
N ASN A 83 -17.88 10.53 -2.93
CA ASN A 83 -18.91 10.24 -3.94
C ASN A 83 -18.99 11.37 -4.97
N GLY A 84 -18.96 11.02 -6.26
CA GLY A 84 -19.04 11.97 -7.37
C GLY A 84 -17.71 12.13 -8.11
N ASP A 85 -17.59 13.19 -8.91
CA ASP A 85 -16.40 13.47 -9.72
C ASP A 85 -15.24 13.93 -8.82
N SER A 86 -14.52 12.98 -8.23
CA SER A 86 -13.26 13.26 -7.55
C SER A 86 -12.19 13.63 -8.58
N ASP A 87 -11.67 14.84 -8.48
CA ASP A 87 -10.70 15.36 -9.45
C ASP A 87 -9.29 15.18 -8.90
N VAL A 88 -8.65 14.05 -9.22
CA VAL A 88 -7.31 13.72 -8.75
C VAL A 88 -6.25 14.55 -9.48
N LYS A 89 -5.99 15.76 -8.98
CA LYS A 89 -5.00 16.69 -9.54
C LYS A 89 -3.65 16.57 -8.85
N ASN A 90 -2.58 16.62 -9.65
CA ASN A 90 -1.19 16.64 -9.18
C ASN A 90 -0.85 15.46 -8.26
N LEU A 91 -1.32 14.25 -8.61
CA LEU A 91 -1.01 13.03 -7.85
C LEU A 91 0.50 12.83 -7.75
N LYS A 92 1.01 12.85 -6.51
CA LYS A 92 2.38 12.54 -6.14
C LYS A 92 2.39 11.28 -5.31
N ILE A 93 3.19 10.30 -5.71
CA ILE A 93 3.36 9.03 -5.00
C ILE A 93 4.80 8.97 -4.52
N THR A 94 5.00 8.86 -3.21
CA THR A 94 6.32 8.91 -2.58
C THR A 94 6.53 7.66 -1.75
N PRO A 95 7.46 6.77 -2.13
CA PRO A 95 7.94 5.72 -1.24
C PRO A 95 8.52 6.35 0.03
N MET A 96 8.05 5.88 1.17
CA MET A 96 8.53 6.29 2.49
C MET A 96 9.43 5.18 3.05
N LYS A 97 9.94 5.36 4.28
CA LYS A 97 10.77 4.35 4.94
C LYS A 97 9.99 3.03 5.11
N GLY A 98 10.60 1.91 4.71
CA GLY A 98 10.05 0.58 4.87
C GLY A 98 8.99 0.23 3.83
N ASN A 99 7.82 -0.23 4.27
CA ASN A 99 6.72 -0.63 3.38
C ASN A 99 5.76 0.51 3.05
N LEU A 100 5.91 1.65 3.72
CA LEU A 100 4.98 2.77 3.59
C LEU A 100 5.16 3.49 2.25
N VAL A 101 4.06 3.82 1.59
CA VAL A 101 4.01 4.65 0.38
C VAL A 101 2.91 5.67 0.59
N ARG A 102 3.23 6.96 0.40
CA ARG A 102 2.28 8.04 0.56
C ARG A 102 1.85 8.58 -0.80
N ALA A 103 0.55 8.62 -1.04
CA ALA A 103 -0.05 9.34 -2.15
C ALA A 103 -0.61 10.66 -1.64
N THR A 104 -0.33 11.74 -2.36
CA THR A 104 -0.90 13.07 -2.10
C THR A 104 -1.41 13.66 -3.39
N PHE A 105 -2.60 14.25 -3.37
CA PHE A 105 -3.20 14.93 -4.52
C PHE A 105 -4.13 16.05 -4.04
N ARG A 106 -4.51 16.96 -4.93
CA ARG A 106 -5.57 17.92 -4.66
C ARG A 106 -6.89 17.37 -5.16
N ASN A 107 -7.94 17.48 -4.35
CA ASN A 107 -9.33 17.28 -4.76
C ASN A 107 -10.06 18.62 -4.58
N GLY A 108 -10.25 19.37 -5.66
CA GLY A 108 -10.63 20.78 -5.57
C GLY A 108 -9.61 21.60 -4.75
N ASP A 109 -10.10 22.20 -3.66
CA ASP A 109 -9.27 22.99 -2.74
C ASP A 109 -8.64 22.17 -1.60
N GLU A 110 -9.04 20.91 -1.45
CA GLU A 110 -8.55 20.05 -0.38
C GLU A 110 -7.27 19.31 -0.78
N GLN A 111 -6.32 19.25 0.15
CA GLN A 111 -5.14 18.42 0.04
C GLN A 111 -5.43 17.05 0.67
N VAL A 112 -5.49 16.02 -0.15
CA VAL A 112 -5.68 14.64 0.30
C VAL A 112 -4.32 13.96 0.48
N SER A 113 -4.21 13.12 1.52
CA SER A 113 -3.08 12.24 1.77
C SER A 113 -3.59 10.84 2.12
N THR A 114 -3.02 9.83 1.47
CA THR A 114 -3.35 8.42 1.71
C THR A 114 -2.06 7.63 1.87
N ASP A 115 -2.01 6.84 2.93
CA ASP A 115 -0.89 5.96 3.24
C ASP A 115 -1.21 4.51 2.87
N PHE A 116 -0.29 3.88 2.14
CA PHE A 116 -0.36 2.47 1.77
C PHE A 116 0.77 1.70 2.45
N ASP A 117 0.45 0.59 3.12
CA ASP A 117 1.45 -0.40 3.52
C ASP A 117 1.60 -1.42 2.39
N ILE A 118 2.75 -1.43 1.71
CA ILE A 118 3.02 -2.26 0.53
C ILE A 118 4.30 -3.07 0.75
N SER A 119 4.16 -4.40 0.67
CA SER A 119 5.28 -5.33 0.63
C SER A 119 5.58 -5.76 -0.79
N CYS A 120 6.86 -5.82 -1.15
CA CYS A 120 7.31 -6.27 -2.46
C CYS A 120 8.35 -7.38 -2.32
N THR A 121 8.38 -8.26 -3.32
CA THR A 121 9.44 -9.25 -3.47
C THR A 121 9.76 -9.37 -4.95
N LYS A 122 10.95 -8.91 -5.35
CA LYS A 122 11.44 -8.99 -6.73
C LYS A 122 10.48 -8.30 -7.72
N GLY A 123 10.06 -7.07 -7.41
CA GLY A 123 9.17 -6.25 -8.23
C GLY A 123 7.69 -6.65 -8.18
N ARG A 124 7.32 -7.68 -7.41
CA ARG A 124 5.92 -8.09 -7.21
C ARG A 124 5.43 -7.58 -5.87
N CYS A 125 4.45 -6.69 -5.89
CA CYS A 125 3.96 -6.00 -4.71
C CYS A 125 2.53 -6.40 -4.36
N VAL A 126 2.20 -6.34 -3.06
CA VAL A 126 0.85 -6.53 -2.53
C VAL A 126 0.55 -5.46 -1.48
N ILE A 127 -0.71 -5.05 -1.39
CA ILE A 127 -1.19 -4.07 -0.41
C ILE A 127 -1.55 -4.79 0.89
N ASN A 128 -0.95 -4.39 2.00
CA ASN A 128 -1.25 -4.92 3.33
C ASN A 128 -2.29 -4.08 4.06
N ASP A 129 -2.32 -2.77 3.80
CA ASP A 129 -3.29 -1.83 4.36
C ASP A 129 -3.36 -0.55 3.52
N VAL A 130 -4.50 0.14 3.62
CA VAL A 130 -4.73 1.48 3.06
C VAL A 130 -5.34 2.32 4.15
N ASN A 131 -4.63 3.34 4.61
CA ASN A 131 -5.10 4.33 5.58
C ASN A 131 -5.77 3.72 6.85
N GLY A 132 -5.26 2.58 7.34
CA GLY A 132 -5.80 1.90 8.52
C GLY A 132 -7.10 1.10 8.29
N TYR A 133 -7.57 0.94 7.05
CA TYR A 133 -8.82 0.24 6.75
C TYR A 133 -8.84 -1.22 7.19
N ARG A 134 -7.67 -1.86 7.30
CA ARG A 134 -7.54 -3.18 7.92
C ARG A 134 -8.17 -3.22 9.32
N ASP A 135 -7.90 -2.21 10.14
CA ASP A 135 -8.39 -2.17 11.50
C ASP A 135 -9.85 -1.74 11.58
N ILE A 136 -10.31 -0.88 10.66
CA ILE A 136 -11.73 -0.55 10.48
C ILE A 136 -12.53 -1.82 10.17
N TYR A 137 -12.11 -2.62 9.19
CA TYR A 137 -12.78 -3.88 8.87
C TYR A 137 -12.74 -4.87 10.04
N ARG A 138 -11.61 -4.99 10.74
CA ARG A 138 -11.51 -5.85 11.93
C ARG A 138 -12.49 -5.42 13.02
N ARG A 139 -12.65 -4.11 13.23
CA ARG A 139 -13.63 -3.56 14.17
C ARG A 139 -15.04 -3.99 13.77
N ILE A 140 -15.46 -3.74 12.52
CA ILE A 140 -16.79 -4.12 12.01
C ILE A 140 -17.03 -5.63 12.16
N ILE A 141 -16.04 -6.47 11.84
CA ILE A 141 -16.13 -7.93 12.02
C ILE A 141 -16.40 -8.30 13.49
N ARG A 142 -15.72 -7.62 14.43
CA ARG A 142 -15.79 -7.88 15.87
C ARG A 142 -17.08 -7.36 16.49
N THR A 143 -17.43 -6.11 16.21
CA THR A 143 -18.55 -5.39 16.85
C THR A 143 -19.88 -5.63 16.16
N ARG A 144 -19.86 -6.04 14.88
CA ARG A 144 -21.06 -6.10 14.03
C ARG A 144 -21.77 -4.74 13.93
N SER A 145 -21.02 -3.65 14.01
CA SER A 145 -21.51 -2.27 13.93
C SER A 145 -20.58 -1.41 13.07
N CYS A 146 -21.16 -0.44 12.38
CA CYS A 146 -20.47 0.58 11.57
C CYS A 146 -20.04 1.81 12.39
N GLY A 147 -20.69 2.05 13.53
CA GLY A 147 -20.40 3.19 14.42
C GLY A 147 -19.22 2.94 15.37
N ASP A 148 -18.77 4.02 16.00
CA ASP A 148 -17.80 3.98 17.11
C ASP A 148 -18.42 3.40 18.39
#